data_AF-A0A368G7Q8-F1
#
_entry.id   AF-A0A368G7Q8-F1
#
_cell.length_a   1.000
_cell.length_b   1.000
_cell.length_c   1.000
_cell.angle_alpha   90.00
_cell.angle_beta   90.00
_cell.angle_gamma   90.00
#
_symmetry.space_group_name_H-M   'P 1'
#
loop_
_entity.id
_entity.type
_entity.pdbx_description
1 polymer ?
#
loop_
_entity_poly.entity_id
_entity_poly.type
_entity_poly.pdbx_seq_one_letter_code
_entity_poly.pdbx_strand_id
1 'polypeptide(L)'
;MDDIDLSRAEVGDLVFLAKNDTSCAFERAISDVASSPYYHVAIVVRNKRLVHALPRGVLHQTIGEMVADCEPDRIEIVHVEASESAKIKAAQYAETKIGMPYNDLFAADCINSDGVESYYCSQLVTEAYDGEIVFPEHKLNFKDEHGEILEYWQKYYEERGRHVPQDEPGSHPASIRRAPELEMRLTRHLQKYMLDCKGVTEALHFVGGAQVNLNSGKKFNVVEPRSGE
;
A
#
# COMPACT_ATOMS: atom_id res chain seq x y z
N MET A 1 -5.23 20.83 -0.32
CA MET A 1 -4.29 20.55 0.80
C MET A 1 -5.01 19.52 1.64
N ASP A 2 -4.69 18.26 1.39
CA ASP A 2 -5.44 17.11 1.87
C ASP A 2 -5.32 16.97 3.39
N ASP A 3 -6.47 16.99 4.04
CA ASP A 3 -6.62 17.06 5.50
C ASP A 3 -6.48 15.66 6.16
N ILE A 4 -5.62 14.81 5.60
CA ILE A 4 -5.29 13.50 6.18
C ILE A 4 -4.14 13.75 7.16
N ASP A 5 -4.51 14.11 8.38
CA ASP A 5 -3.57 14.40 9.46
C ASP A 5 -3.53 13.24 10.47
N LEU A 6 -2.32 12.87 10.87
CA LEU A 6 -2.02 11.89 11.92
C LEU A 6 -2.06 12.53 13.32
N SER A 7 -2.68 13.70 13.49
CA SER A 7 -2.78 14.40 14.78
C SER A 7 -3.32 13.53 15.91
N ARG A 8 -4.28 12.63 15.60
CA ARG A 8 -4.87 11.68 16.57
C ARG A 8 -4.12 10.36 16.71
N ALA A 9 -3.07 10.12 15.93
CA ALA A 9 -2.28 8.91 16.00
C ALA A 9 -1.12 9.04 16.98
N GLU A 10 -0.82 8.02 17.76
CA GLU A 10 0.35 7.99 18.62
C GLU A 10 1.49 7.19 17.99
N VAL A 11 2.71 7.35 18.52
CA VAL A 11 3.82 6.46 18.15
C VAL A 11 3.42 5.03 18.49
N GLY A 12 3.63 4.11 17.55
CA GLY A 12 3.23 2.71 17.63
C GLY A 12 1.84 2.41 17.09
N ASP A 13 0.98 3.40 16.87
CA ASP A 13 -0.32 3.16 16.22
C ASP A 13 -0.12 2.64 14.79
N LEU A 14 -1.12 1.94 14.26
CA LEU A 14 -1.06 1.34 12.93
C LEU A 14 -1.96 2.08 11.95
N VAL A 15 -1.52 2.18 10.70
CA VAL A 15 -2.29 2.73 9.59
C VAL A 15 -2.55 1.63 8.58
N PHE A 16 -3.81 1.28 8.39
CA PHE A 16 -4.26 0.28 7.42
C PHE A 16 -4.77 0.97 6.16
N LEU A 17 -4.43 0.39 5.02
CA LEU A 17 -4.96 0.78 3.73
C LEU A 17 -5.93 -0.26 3.20
N ALA A 18 -7.04 0.20 2.65
CA ALA A 18 -8.06 -0.63 2.05
C ALA A 18 -8.44 -0.17 0.64
N LYS A 19 -8.75 -1.14 -0.22
CA LYS A 19 -9.34 -0.92 -1.55
C LYS A 19 -10.71 -1.59 -1.63
N ASN A 20 -11.64 -0.97 -2.35
CA ASN A 20 -12.97 -1.51 -2.62
C ASN A 20 -12.97 -2.34 -3.92
N ASP A 21 -12.13 -1.97 -4.90
CA ASP A 21 -11.87 -2.72 -6.14
C ASP A 21 -10.40 -2.56 -6.53
N THR A 22 -9.66 -3.67 -6.61
CA THR A 22 -8.21 -3.68 -6.88
C THR A 22 -7.91 -3.71 -8.39
N SER A 23 -7.16 -2.72 -8.89
CA SER A 23 -6.74 -2.60 -10.29
C SER A 23 -5.45 -3.36 -10.61
N CYS A 24 -4.55 -3.51 -9.63
CA CYS A 24 -3.28 -4.21 -9.75
C CYS A 24 -3.43 -5.72 -9.49
N ALA A 25 -2.77 -6.57 -10.29
CA ALA A 25 -2.84 -8.02 -10.15
C ALA A 25 -2.28 -8.51 -8.81
N PHE A 26 -1.18 -7.92 -8.33
CA PHE A 26 -0.59 -8.28 -7.04
C PHE A 26 -1.51 -7.91 -5.88
N GLU A 27 -2.06 -6.69 -5.87
CA GLU A 27 -2.99 -6.26 -4.81
C GLU A 27 -4.30 -7.05 -4.80
N ARG A 28 -4.83 -7.40 -6.00
CA ARG A 28 -5.95 -8.34 -6.15
C ARG A 28 -5.61 -9.67 -5.48
N ALA A 29 -4.47 -10.24 -5.85
CA ALA A 29 -4.05 -11.54 -5.35
C ALA A 29 -3.84 -11.57 -3.82
N ILE A 30 -3.52 -10.43 -3.19
CA ILE A 30 -3.46 -10.29 -1.72
C ILE A 30 -4.86 -10.10 -1.10
N SER A 31 -5.76 -9.37 -1.76
CA SER A 31 -7.11 -9.10 -1.23
C SER A 31 -8.03 -10.32 -1.34
N ASP A 32 -7.94 -11.05 -2.46
CA ASP A 32 -8.76 -12.22 -2.78
C ASP A 32 -8.55 -13.35 -1.76
N VAL A 33 -7.33 -13.51 -1.26
CA VAL A 33 -6.96 -14.63 -0.36
C VAL A 33 -7.45 -14.45 1.07
N ALA A 34 -7.76 -13.22 1.49
CA ALA A 34 -8.15 -12.90 2.87
C ALA A 34 -9.61 -12.46 3.03
N SER A 35 -10.40 -12.42 1.94
CA SER A 35 -11.78 -11.89 1.93
C SER A 35 -11.92 -10.57 2.70
N SER A 36 -10.93 -9.69 2.53
CA SER A 36 -10.77 -8.46 3.32
C SER A 36 -10.28 -7.33 2.42
N PRO A 37 -10.79 -6.11 2.60
CA PRO A 37 -10.37 -4.98 1.80
C PRO A 37 -8.97 -4.46 2.18
N TYR A 38 -8.43 -4.86 3.34
CA TYR A 38 -7.10 -4.43 3.80
C TYR A 38 -5.98 -5.19 3.10
N TYR A 39 -5.15 -4.45 2.35
CA TYR A 39 -4.03 -5.00 1.59
C TYR A 39 -2.66 -4.50 2.07
N HIS A 40 -2.63 -3.46 2.91
CA HIS A 40 -1.38 -2.87 3.38
C HIS A 40 -1.50 -2.29 4.79
N VAL A 41 -0.39 -2.29 5.52
CA VAL A 41 -0.28 -1.74 6.89
C VAL A 41 1.06 -1.01 7.08
N ALA A 42 1.04 0.02 7.90
CA ALA A 42 2.20 0.81 8.31
C ALA A 42 2.18 1.06 9.82
N ILE A 43 3.34 1.29 10.44
CA ILE A 43 3.47 1.72 11.83
C ILE A 43 3.79 3.22 11.91
N VAL A 44 3.11 3.93 12.81
CA VAL A 44 3.34 5.34 13.11
C VAL A 44 4.59 5.47 13.97
N VAL A 45 5.56 6.24 13.49
CA VAL A 45 6.81 6.55 14.19
C VAL A 45 6.86 8.03 14.58
N ARG A 46 8.01 8.48 15.11
CA ARG A 46 8.17 9.85 15.58
C ARG A 46 7.91 10.87 14.47
N ASN A 47 7.56 12.10 14.86
CA ASN A 47 7.24 13.19 13.94
C ASN A 47 6.09 12.89 12.96
N LYS A 48 5.17 11.98 13.35
CA LYS A 48 4.00 11.60 12.54
C LYS A 48 4.40 11.07 11.16
N ARG A 49 5.49 10.32 11.10
CA ARG A 49 5.89 9.58 9.90
C ARG A 49 5.48 8.13 10.03
N LEU A 50 5.48 7.44 8.90
CA LEU A 50 5.06 6.06 8.76
C LEU A 50 6.26 5.24 8.29
N VAL A 51 6.45 4.08 8.91
CA VAL A 51 7.36 3.05 8.42
C VAL A 51 6.54 1.87 7.91
N HIS A 52 6.87 1.40 6.71
CA HIS A 52 6.17 0.31 6.02
C HIS A 52 7.03 -0.29 4.92
N ALA A 53 6.77 -1.53 4.55
CA ALA A 53 7.46 -2.21 3.46
C ALA A 53 6.63 -2.20 2.17
N LEU A 54 7.20 -1.72 1.08
CA LEU A 54 6.67 -1.83 -0.29
C LEU A 54 7.62 -2.67 -1.14
N PRO A 55 7.25 -3.11 -2.36
CA PRO A 55 8.15 -3.88 -3.23
C PRO A 55 9.53 -3.24 -3.49
N ARG A 56 9.66 -1.92 -3.29
CA ARG A 56 10.92 -1.17 -3.38
C ARG A 56 11.72 -1.08 -2.06
N GLY A 57 11.29 -1.76 -1.00
CA GLY A 57 11.92 -1.81 0.32
C GLY A 57 11.10 -1.18 1.45
N VAL A 58 11.70 -1.14 2.65
CA VAL A 58 11.15 -0.49 3.84
C VAL A 58 11.39 1.01 3.78
N LEU A 59 10.31 1.77 3.85
CA LEU A 59 10.30 3.21 3.62
C LEU A 59 9.91 3.98 4.87
N HIS A 60 10.23 5.27 4.86
CA HIS A 60 9.89 6.22 5.90
C HIS A 60 9.23 7.46 5.30
N GLN A 61 7.91 7.50 5.31
CA GLN A 61 7.11 8.44 4.54
C GLN A 61 6.12 9.21 5.42
N THR A 62 5.66 10.35 4.92
CA THR A 62 4.44 11.00 5.42
C THR A 62 3.21 10.20 4.96
N ILE A 63 2.07 10.42 5.62
CA ILE A 63 0.81 9.80 5.17
C ILE A 63 0.42 10.22 3.74
N GLY A 64 0.71 11.46 3.34
CA GLY A 64 0.44 11.94 1.98
C GLY A 64 1.28 11.21 0.92
N GLU A 65 2.58 11.00 1.18
CA GLU A 65 3.46 10.22 0.30
C GLU A 65 2.98 8.76 0.19
N MET A 66 2.66 8.13 1.32
CA MET A 66 2.16 6.76 1.33
C MET A 66 0.83 6.62 0.57
N VAL A 67 -0.09 7.58 0.70
CA VAL A 67 -1.37 7.60 -0.04
C VAL A 67 -1.13 7.78 -1.53
N ALA A 68 -0.22 8.66 -1.92
CA ALA A 68 0.13 8.86 -3.33
C ALA A 68 0.75 7.60 -3.95
N ASP A 69 1.57 6.87 -3.19
CA ASP A 69 2.24 5.67 -3.69
C ASP A 69 1.34 4.43 -3.72
N CYS A 70 0.40 4.31 -2.78
CA CYS A 70 -0.44 3.12 -2.62
C CYS A 70 -1.84 3.27 -3.23
N GLU A 71 -2.29 4.51 -3.46
CA GLU A 71 -3.60 4.88 -4.00
C GLU A 71 -4.79 4.14 -3.34
N PRO A 72 -4.93 4.16 -2.00
CA PRO A 72 -6.01 3.44 -1.31
C PRO A 72 -7.37 4.11 -1.51
N ASP A 73 -8.47 3.36 -1.42
CA ASP A 73 -9.82 3.94 -1.36
C ASP A 73 -10.20 4.35 0.07
N ARG A 74 -9.58 3.73 1.08
CA ARG A 74 -9.83 4.01 2.50
C ARG A 74 -8.56 3.87 3.34
N ILE A 75 -8.42 4.73 4.33
CA ILE A 75 -7.39 4.66 5.37
C ILE A 75 -8.06 4.46 6.73
N GLU A 76 -7.48 3.61 7.56
CA GLU A 76 -7.84 3.46 8.97
C GLU A 76 -6.63 3.65 9.87
N ILE A 77 -6.75 4.57 10.83
CA ILE A 77 -5.79 4.74 11.91
C ILE A 77 -6.33 3.96 13.11
N VAL A 78 -5.53 3.01 13.57
CA VAL A 78 -5.89 2.07 14.62
C VAL A 78 -4.89 2.23 15.76
N HIS A 79 -5.42 2.46 16.95
CA HIS A 79 -4.63 2.50 18.16
C HIS A 79 -4.25 1.10 18.60
N VAL A 80 -3.03 0.97 19.09
CA VAL A 80 -2.52 -0.26 19.66
C VAL A 80 -2.56 -0.13 21.18
N GLU A 81 -3.38 -0.95 21.83
CA GLU A 81 -3.50 -1.05 23.28
C GLU A 81 -2.30 -1.84 23.83
N ALA A 82 -1.17 -1.15 23.94
CA ALA A 82 0.07 -1.67 24.52
C ALA A 82 0.75 -0.58 25.36
N SER A 83 1.69 -1.00 26.21
CA SER A 83 2.46 -0.06 27.03
C SER A 83 3.18 0.98 26.16
N GLU A 84 3.32 2.21 26.65
CA GLU A 84 4.05 3.26 25.92
C GLU A 84 5.47 2.80 25.55
N SER A 85 6.14 2.08 26.44
CA SER A 85 7.46 1.49 26.17
C SER A 85 7.43 0.47 25.03
N ALA A 86 6.40 -0.38 24.95
CA ALA A 86 6.27 -1.36 23.86
C ALA A 86 6.07 -0.65 22.52
N LYS A 87 5.18 0.34 22.48
CA LYS A 87 4.93 1.14 21.28
C LYS A 87 6.17 1.88 20.79
N ILE A 88 6.95 2.47 21.71
CA ILE A 88 8.21 3.14 21.38
C ILE A 88 9.25 2.15 20.85
N LYS A 89 9.39 0.98 21.49
CA LYS A 89 10.31 -0.07 21.02
C LYS A 89 9.94 -0.55 19.62
N ALA A 90 8.65 -0.81 19.37
CA ALA A 90 8.17 -1.26 18.06
C ALA A 90 8.44 -0.22 16.96
N ALA A 91 8.15 1.06 17.24
CA ALA A 91 8.47 2.15 16.33
C ALA A 91 9.98 2.25 16.05
N GLN A 92 10.81 2.15 17.09
CA GLN A 92 12.28 2.18 16.95
C GLN A 92 12.80 0.97 16.17
N TYR A 93 12.27 -0.22 16.41
CA TYR A 93 12.60 -1.42 15.66
C TYR A 93 12.32 -1.20 14.17
N ALA A 94 11.11 -0.73 13.83
CA ALA A 94 10.74 -0.46 12.45
C ALA A 94 11.68 0.59 11.81
N GLU A 95 12.03 1.65 12.53
CA GLU A 95 13.01 2.65 12.08
C GLU A 95 14.39 2.01 11.77
N THR A 96 14.82 0.98 12.51
CA THR A 96 16.09 0.28 12.20
C THR A 96 16.06 -0.52 10.90
N LYS A 97 14.87 -0.86 10.39
CA LYS A 97 14.69 -1.64 9.16
C LYS A 97 14.56 -0.79 7.91
N ILE A 98 14.55 0.54 8.02
CA ILE A 98 14.47 1.44 6.86
C ILE A 98 15.58 1.12 5.86
N GLY A 99 15.20 0.95 4.58
CA GLY A 99 16.11 0.59 3.49
C GLY A 99 16.29 -0.90 3.27
N MET A 100 15.80 -1.77 4.17
CA MET A 100 15.79 -3.22 3.94
C MET A 100 14.91 -3.56 2.72
N PRO A 101 15.27 -4.58 1.93
CA PRO A 101 14.50 -4.99 0.77
C PRO A 101 13.15 -5.61 1.15
N TYR A 102 12.29 -5.75 0.14
CA TYR A 102 11.01 -6.42 0.32
C TYR A 102 11.19 -7.94 0.37
N ASN A 103 10.48 -8.59 1.29
CA ASN A 103 10.42 -10.05 1.33
C ASN A 103 9.46 -10.55 0.24
N ASP A 104 10.02 -10.82 -0.93
CA ASP A 104 9.30 -11.25 -2.13
C ASP A 104 8.85 -12.73 -2.02
N LEU A 105 9.44 -13.50 -1.10
CA LEU A 105 9.07 -14.90 -0.86
C LEU A 105 7.92 -15.07 0.12
N PHE A 106 7.57 -14.01 0.86
CA PHE A 106 6.65 -14.06 2.01
C PHE A 106 7.07 -15.07 3.08
N ALA A 107 8.36 -15.41 3.13
CA ALA A 107 8.88 -16.43 4.03
C ALA A 107 8.92 -15.94 5.49
N ALA A 108 8.66 -16.85 6.43
CA ALA A 108 8.61 -16.53 7.85
C ALA A 108 9.98 -16.15 8.46
N ASP A 109 11.09 -16.55 7.83
CA ASP A 109 12.46 -16.29 8.30
C ASP A 109 12.99 -14.88 7.99
N CYS A 110 12.14 -14.01 7.40
CA CYS A 110 12.49 -12.65 6.98
C CYS A 110 13.61 -12.61 5.93
N ILE A 111 13.76 -13.66 5.10
CA ILE A 111 14.77 -13.70 4.03
C ILE A 111 14.10 -13.70 2.65
N ASN A 112 14.57 -12.82 1.76
CA ASN A 112 14.07 -12.74 0.39
C ASN A 112 14.79 -13.72 -0.55
N SER A 113 14.46 -13.67 -1.84
CA SER A 113 15.08 -14.51 -2.88
C SER A 113 16.60 -14.32 -3.04
N ASP A 114 17.14 -13.16 -2.65
CA ASP A 114 18.59 -12.86 -2.68
C ASP A 114 19.33 -13.32 -1.42
N GLY A 115 18.63 -13.94 -0.45
CA GLY A 115 19.26 -14.42 0.78
C GLY A 115 19.57 -13.32 1.79
N VAL A 116 18.93 -12.17 1.68
CA VAL A 116 19.13 -11.02 2.58
C VAL A 116 17.89 -10.78 3.45
N GLU A 117 18.15 -10.21 4.63
CA GLU A 117 17.10 -9.78 5.54
C GLU A 117 16.14 -8.80 4.85
N SER A 118 14.85 -9.05 4.98
CA SER A 118 13.80 -8.41 4.19
C SER A 118 12.45 -8.54 4.86
N TYR A 119 11.52 -7.65 4.53
CA TYR A 119 10.20 -7.62 5.18
C TYR A 119 9.10 -7.30 4.17
N TYR A 120 7.94 -7.91 4.34
CA TYR A 120 6.68 -7.39 3.79
C TYR A 120 5.90 -6.62 4.86
N CYS A 121 4.88 -5.87 4.46
CA CYS A 121 4.29 -4.81 5.29
C CYS A 121 3.76 -5.30 6.65
N SER A 122 3.04 -6.42 6.66
CA SER A 122 2.50 -7.02 7.89
C SER A 122 3.57 -7.73 8.70
N GLN A 123 4.54 -8.38 8.06
CA GLN A 123 5.66 -9.01 8.77
C GLN A 123 6.49 -7.99 9.54
N LEU A 124 6.78 -6.83 8.93
CA LEU A 124 7.49 -5.75 9.62
C LEU A 124 6.78 -5.34 10.92
N VAL A 125 5.44 -5.31 10.91
CA VAL A 125 4.63 -4.95 12.09
C VAL A 125 4.62 -6.07 13.12
N THR A 126 4.47 -7.34 12.71
CA THR A 126 4.50 -8.47 13.64
C THR A 126 5.86 -8.59 14.33
N GLU A 127 6.95 -8.41 13.58
CA GLU A 127 8.32 -8.45 14.10
C GLU A 127 8.62 -7.25 15.01
N ALA A 128 8.07 -6.07 14.71
CA ALA A 128 8.24 -4.89 15.56
C ALA A 128 7.60 -5.05 16.96
N TYR A 129 6.50 -5.80 17.04
CA TYR A 129 5.77 -6.05 18.28
C TYR A 129 6.02 -7.43 18.89
N ASP A 130 7.00 -8.18 18.36
CA ASP A 130 7.31 -9.51 18.87
C ASP A 130 7.64 -9.47 20.36
N GLY A 131 7.08 -10.42 21.11
CA GLY A 131 7.15 -10.49 22.57
C GLY A 131 6.33 -9.44 23.34
N GLU A 132 5.75 -8.44 22.69
CA GLU A 132 4.90 -7.42 23.33
C GLU A 132 3.41 -7.59 22.98
N ILE A 133 3.09 -8.00 21.75
CA ILE A 133 1.71 -8.27 21.28
C ILE A 133 1.68 -9.60 20.53
N VAL A 134 0.67 -10.43 20.81
CA VAL A 134 0.44 -11.67 20.09
C VAL A 134 -0.68 -11.45 19.07
N PHE A 135 -0.31 -11.14 17.83
CA PHE A 135 -1.28 -11.02 16.74
C PHE A 135 -1.92 -12.38 16.40
N PRO A 136 -3.16 -12.39 15.89
CA PRO A 136 -3.81 -13.62 15.46
C PRO A 136 -2.99 -14.37 14.40
N GLU A 137 -2.79 -15.68 14.63
CA GLU A 137 -2.09 -16.56 13.70
C GLU A 137 -2.68 -16.44 12.29
N HIS A 138 -1.80 -16.34 11.30
CA HIS A 138 -2.18 -16.32 9.91
C HIS A 138 -1.40 -17.39 9.15
N LYS A 139 -2.12 -18.18 8.37
CA LYS A 139 -1.53 -19.06 7.38
C LYS A 139 -1.63 -18.38 6.02
N LEU A 140 -0.52 -18.37 5.30
CA LEU A 140 -0.49 -17.81 3.96
C LEU A 140 -1.48 -18.57 3.10
N ASN A 141 -2.34 -17.81 2.44
CA ASN A 141 -3.31 -18.34 1.51
C ASN A 141 -3.03 -17.73 0.14
N PHE A 142 -2.96 -18.58 -0.88
CA PHE A 142 -2.74 -18.20 -2.27
C PHE A 142 -3.84 -18.78 -3.18
N LYS A 143 -4.89 -19.36 -2.57
CA LYS A 143 -6.03 -19.95 -3.24
C LYS A 143 -7.13 -18.94 -3.51
N ASP A 144 -7.87 -19.16 -4.58
CA ASP A 144 -9.12 -18.48 -4.88
C ASP A 144 -10.29 -19.00 -4.00
N GLU A 145 -11.49 -18.48 -4.26
CA GLU A 145 -12.73 -18.90 -3.58
C GLU A 145 -13.13 -20.37 -3.85
N HIS A 146 -12.57 -20.99 -4.90
CA HIS A 146 -12.78 -22.39 -5.25
C HIS A 146 -11.73 -23.32 -4.63
N GLY A 147 -10.71 -22.77 -3.96
CA GLY A 147 -9.64 -23.52 -3.30
C GLY A 147 -8.45 -23.84 -4.21
N GLU A 148 -8.39 -23.27 -5.40
CA GLU A 148 -7.30 -23.46 -6.36
C GLU A 148 -6.26 -22.36 -6.22
N ILE A 149 -4.97 -22.70 -6.26
CA ILE A 149 -3.90 -21.69 -6.19
C ILE A 149 -4.00 -20.80 -7.43
N LEU A 150 -4.07 -19.47 -7.22
CA LEU A 150 -4.15 -18.50 -8.31
C LEU A 150 -2.96 -18.67 -9.27
N GLU A 151 -3.24 -18.69 -10.57
CA GLU A 151 -2.23 -18.85 -11.64
C GLU A 151 -1.09 -17.83 -11.53
N TYR A 152 -1.40 -16.62 -11.06
CA TYR A 152 -0.41 -15.59 -10.77
C TYR A 152 0.67 -16.09 -9.80
N TRP A 153 0.26 -16.68 -8.67
CA TRP A 153 1.19 -17.17 -7.64
C TRP A 153 1.95 -18.41 -8.10
N GLN A 154 1.31 -19.28 -8.88
CA GLN A 154 1.99 -20.43 -9.47
C GLN A 154 3.18 -19.97 -10.33
N LYS A 155 2.94 -19.06 -11.27
CA LYS A 155 4.01 -18.49 -12.13
C LYS A 155 5.06 -17.74 -11.31
N TYR A 156 4.61 -16.93 -10.36
CA TYR A 156 5.49 -16.13 -9.51
C TYR A 156 6.55 -16.95 -8.77
N TYR A 157 6.14 -18.08 -8.19
CA TYR A 157 7.03 -18.98 -7.46
C TYR A 157 7.79 -19.95 -8.37
N GLU A 158 7.18 -20.39 -9.49
CA GLU A 158 7.85 -21.22 -10.50
C GLU A 158 9.06 -20.51 -11.13
N GLU A 159 8.92 -19.24 -11.49
CA GLU A 159 10.02 -18.39 -12.00
C GLU A 159 11.19 -18.27 -11.01
N ARG A 160 10.90 -18.45 -9.70
CA ARG A 160 11.88 -18.42 -8.60
C ARG A 160 12.36 -19.81 -8.19
N GLY A 161 11.95 -20.86 -8.88
CA GLY A 161 12.31 -22.26 -8.57
C GLY A 161 11.83 -22.72 -7.20
N ARG A 162 10.70 -22.17 -6.71
CA ARG A 162 10.15 -22.45 -5.38
C ARG A 162 8.71 -22.94 -5.47
N HIS A 163 8.28 -23.64 -4.43
CA HIS A 163 6.87 -23.97 -4.24
C HIS A 163 6.13 -22.77 -3.63
N VAL A 164 4.84 -22.64 -3.96
CA VAL A 164 3.96 -21.67 -3.31
C VAL A 164 3.82 -22.06 -1.83
N PRO A 165 4.12 -21.18 -0.86
CA PRO A 165 4.12 -21.49 0.57
C PRO A 165 2.69 -21.49 1.13
N GLN A 166 1.79 -22.22 0.49
CA GLN A 166 0.40 -22.36 0.90
C GLN A 166 0.32 -23.06 2.26
N ASP A 167 -0.51 -22.52 3.14
CA ASP A 167 -0.76 -23.02 4.50
C ASP A 167 0.44 -22.91 5.46
N GLU A 168 1.55 -22.30 5.02
CA GLU A 168 2.70 -21.97 5.88
C GLU A 168 2.39 -20.77 6.80
N PRO A 169 3.07 -20.67 7.97
CA PRO A 169 2.93 -19.51 8.85
C PRO A 169 3.34 -18.20 8.17
N GLY A 170 2.56 -17.15 8.38
CA GLY A 170 2.86 -15.82 7.90
C GLY A 170 2.06 -14.75 8.63
N SER A 171 1.91 -13.59 8.00
CA SER A 171 1.12 -12.48 8.52
C SER A 171 0.36 -11.80 7.39
N HIS A 172 -0.72 -11.10 7.74
CA HIS A 172 -1.53 -10.37 6.78
C HIS A 172 -2.17 -9.16 7.46
N PRO A 173 -2.31 -8.00 6.78
CA PRO A 173 -2.95 -6.82 7.37
C PRO A 173 -4.33 -7.12 7.95
N ALA A 174 -5.14 -7.92 7.24
CA ALA A 174 -6.45 -8.36 7.73
C ALA A 174 -6.39 -9.18 9.03
N SER A 175 -5.34 -9.97 9.24
CA SER A 175 -5.19 -10.76 10.48
C SER A 175 -4.81 -9.87 11.65
N ILE A 176 -3.82 -9.00 11.45
CA ILE A 176 -3.38 -8.00 12.43
C ILE A 176 -4.58 -7.14 12.86
N ARG A 177 -5.38 -6.67 11.89
CA ARG A 177 -6.54 -5.80 12.13
C ARG A 177 -7.62 -6.42 13.04
N ARG A 178 -7.67 -7.75 13.17
CA ARG A 178 -8.61 -8.49 14.03
C ARG A 178 -8.10 -8.72 15.45
N ALA A 179 -6.87 -8.31 15.75
CA ALA A 179 -6.31 -8.45 17.09
C ALA A 179 -7.16 -7.67 18.12
N PRO A 180 -7.41 -8.26 19.31
CA PRO A 180 -8.22 -7.61 20.33
C PRO A 180 -7.58 -6.35 20.92
N GLU A 181 -6.26 -6.21 20.82
CA GLU A 181 -5.49 -5.04 21.26
C GLU A 181 -5.62 -3.85 20.30
N LEU A 182 -6.32 -3.99 19.17
CA LEU A 182 -6.44 -2.95 18.15
C LEU A 182 -7.78 -2.22 18.22
N GLU A 183 -7.74 -0.95 18.63
CA GLU A 183 -8.91 -0.07 18.70
C GLU A 183 -8.95 0.93 17.54
N MET A 184 -10.01 0.92 16.73
CA MET A 184 -10.14 1.89 15.65
C MET A 184 -10.33 3.31 16.20
N ARG A 185 -9.44 4.24 15.82
CA ARG A 185 -9.52 5.66 16.21
C ARG A 185 -10.13 6.53 15.13
N LEU A 186 -9.80 6.25 13.87
CA LEU A 186 -10.24 7.03 12.74
C LEU A 186 -10.35 6.15 11.49
N THR A 187 -11.43 6.36 10.74
CA THR A 187 -11.56 5.84 9.37
C THR A 187 -11.83 7.02 8.44
N ARG A 188 -11.19 7.02 7.27
CA ARG A 188 -11.42 8.03 6.22
C ARG A 188 -11.54 7.35 4.87
N HIS A 189 -12.69 7.57 4.24
CA HIS A 189 -12.86 7.26 2.83
C HIS A 189 -12.19 8.35 2.00
N LEU A 190 -11.32 7.94 1.10
CA LEU A 190 -10.74 8.85 0.13
C LEU A 190 -11.71 8.91 -1.03
N GLN A 191 -12.41 10.05 -1.18
CA GLN A 191 -13.03 10.33 -2.46
C GLN A 191 -11.89 10.40 -3.47
N LYS A 192 -11.94 9.56 -4.52
CA LYS A 192 -11.15 9.79 -5.72
C LYS A 192 -11.55 11.17 -6.22
N TYR A 193 -10.82 12.20 -5.80
CA TYR A 193 -10.95 13.50 -6.41
C TYR A 193 -10.64 13.26 -7.89
N MET A 194 -11.65 13.42 -8.76
CA MET A 194 -11.39 14.06 -10.04
C MET A 194 -10.49 15.24 -9.69
N LEU A 195 -9.22 15.15 -10.09
CA LEU A 195 -8.17 16.14 -9.85
C LEU A 195 -8.80 17.53 -9.65
N ASP A 196 -8.71 18.09 -8.44
CA ASP A 196 -9.06 19.48 -8.21
C ASP A 196 -8.05 20.30 -9.00
N CYS A 197 -8.46 20.65 -10.21
CA CYS A 197 -7.69 21.35 -11.22
C CYS A 197 -7.44 22.81 -10.84
N LYS A 198 -6.92 23.10 -9.65
CA LYS A 198 -6.36 24.42 -9.31
C LYS A 198 -4.92 24.62 -9.81
N GLY A 199 -4.51 23.78 -10.77
CA GLY A 199 -3.31 23.93 -11.59
C GLY A 199 -3.51 23.61 -13.08
N VAL A 200 -4.75 23.51 -13.60
CA VAL A 200 -4.99 23.20 -15.03
C VAL A 200 -5.13 24.44 -15.91
N THR A 201 -4.88 25.63 -15.36
CA THR A 201 -4.65 26.82 -16.20
C THR A 201 -3.30 26.83 -16.91
N GLU A 202 -2.41 25.85 -16.67
CA GLU A 202 -1.17 25.66 -17.45
C GLU A 202 -1.14 24.37 -18.31
N ALA A 203 -2.18 23.54 -18.26
CA ALA A 203 -2.25 22.30 -19.06
C ALA A 203 -3.46 22.25 -20.02
N LEU A 204 -4.08 23.39 -20.31
CA LEU A 204 -5.14 23.53 -21.33
C LEU A 204 -4.54 23.85 -22.71
N HIS A 205 -3.76 22.93 -23.29
CA HIS A 205 -3.41 23.01 -24.71
C HIS A 205 -3.22 21.64 -25.34
N PHE A 206 -4.26 20.80 -25.44
CA PHE A 206 -4.26 19.72 -26.43
C PHE A 206 -5.68 19.23 -26.73
N VAL A 207 -6.19 19.56 -27.92
CA VAL A 207 -7.24 18.80 -28.60
C VAL A 207 -6.74 18.59 -30.03
N GLY A 208 -6.57 17.33 -30.44
CA GLY A 208 -6.35 16.97 -31.85
C GLY A 208 -4.97 17.26 -32.46
N GLY A 209 -3.88 17.24 -31.70
CA GLY A 209 -2.53 17.20 -32.31
C GLY A 209 -1.89 18.54 -32.69
N ALA A 210 -2.42 19.70 -32.26
CA ALA A 210 -1.72 20.99 -32.43
C ALA A 210 -2.02 22.00 -31.31
N GLN A 211 -1.00 22.79 -30.92
CA GLN A 211 -1.09 23.85 -29.93
C GLN A 211 -1.80 25.08 -30.51
N VAL A 212 -2.96 25.45 -29.97
CA VAL A 212 -3.69 26.66 -30.41
C VAL A 212 -3.25 27.86 -29.57
N ASN A 213 -2.56 28.82 -30.20
CA ASN A 213 -2.36 30.17 -29.66
C ASN A 213 -3.39 31.10 -30.29
N LEU A 214 -4.34 31.61 -29.51
CA LEU A 214 -5.25 32.66 -29.95
C LEU A 214 -4.79 33.99 -29.35
N ASN A 215 -4.09 34.78 -30.17
CA ASN A 215 -4.07 36.22 -30.03
C ASN A 215 -4.45 36.86 -31.37
N SER A 216 -5.53 37.63 -31.32
CA SER A 216 -6.07 38.60 -32.27
C SER A 216 -5.30 38.89 -33.57
N GLY A 217 -5.99 38.68 -34.70
CA GLY A 217 -5.90 39.58 -35.85
C GLY A 217 -5.09 39.09 -37.06
N LYS A 218 -5.71 38.26 -37.93
CA LYS A 218 -5.72 38.40 -39.40
C LYS A 218 -6.57 37.28 -40.02
N LYS A 219 -7.50 37.63 -40.90
CA LYS A 219 -8.28 36.68 -41.69
C LYS A 219 -7.41 36.08 -42.80
N PHE A 220 -7.42 34.76 -42.95
CA PHE A 220 -7.16 34.12 -44.23
C PHE A 220 -8.13 32.95 -44.45
N ASN A 221 -8.61 32.85 -45.69
CA ASN A 221 -9.65 31.94 -46.12
C ASN A 221 -9.14 30.50 -46.16
N VAL A 222 -9.92 29.58 -45.61
CA VAL A 222 -9.71 28.14 -45.69
C VAL A 222 -10.36 27.64 -46.99
N VAL A 223 -9.57 26.97 -47.83
CA VAL A 223 -10.07 26.05 -48.84
C VAL A 223 -9.59 24.65 -48.46
N GLU A 224 -10.54 23.79 -48.16
CA GLU A 224 -10.44 22.33 -48.15
C GLU A 224 -11.68 21.81 -48.91
N PRO A 225 -11.86 20.51 -49.23
CA PRO A 225 -10.97 19.34 -49.15
C PRO A 225 -11.01 18.48 -50.45
N ARG A 226 -10.11 17.48 -50.59
CA ARG A 226 -10.42 16.14 -51.19
C ARG A 226 -9.43 15.15 -50.54
N SER A 227 -9.82 14.22 -49.66
CA SER A 227 -10.67 13.02 -49.86
C SER A 227 -10.24 12.17 -51.07
N GLY A 228 -9.55 11.05 -50.77
CA GLY A 228 -9.58 9.78 -51.50
C GLY A 228 -9.04 9.76 -52.93
N GLU A 229 -7.90 9.09 -53.12
CA GLU A 229 -7.80 7.77 -53.77
C GLU A 229 -6.60 7.00 -53.18
#